data_AF-A0A2N2L7G7-F1
#
_entry.id   AF-A0A2N2L7G7-F1
#
_cell.length_a   1.000
_cell.length_b   1.000
_cell.length_c   1.000
_cell.angle_alpha   90.00
_cell.angle_beta   90.00
_cell.angle_gamma   90.00
#
_symmetry.space_group_name_H-M   'P 1'
#
loop_
_entity.id
_entity.type
_entity.pdbx_description
1 polymer ?
#
loop_
_entity_poly.entity_id
_entity_poly.type
_entity_poly.pdbx_seq_one_letter_code
_entity_poly.pdbx_strand_id
1 'polypeptide(L)'
;KADEKIWDSFGQKCITCGGCAFVCPTCTCFNVYDHQFSPGNGLRARTWDACLYGGFSKEASGHNPRASQALRLKRRHEHKLLHFNEIDVQGSLCGCVGCGRCSDYCPVHIGTLEVVKAIAES
;
A
#
# COMPACT_ATOMS: atom_id res chain seq x y z
N LYS A 1 14.65 -6.26 9.42
CA LYS A 1 13.53 -6.81 8.60
C LYS A 1 12.60 -7.55 9.55
N ALA A 2 11.29 -7.35 9.45
CA ALA A 2 10.31 -8.00 10.33
C ALA A 2 10.15 -9.50 10.01
N ASP A 3 9.76 -10.30 11.01
CA ASP A 3 9.41 -11.72 10.84
C ASP A 3 8.23 -11.88 9.87
N GLU A 4 8.30 -12.86 8.96
CA GLU A 4 7.22 -13.17 8.03
C GLU A 4 5.91 -13.55 8.73
N LYS A 5 5.99 -14.16 9.93
CA LYS A 5 4.80 -14.52 10.72
C LYS A 5 3.94 -13.31 11.09
N ILE A 6 4.56 -12.14 11.26
CA ILE A 6 3.85 -10.88 11.55
C ILE A 6 3.00 -10.49 10.33
N TRP A 7 3.58 -10.57 9.13
CA TRP A 7 2.88 -10.25 7.89
C TRP A 7 1.76 -11.23 7.58
N ASP A 8 1.97 -12.52 7.85
CA ASP A 8 0.92 -13.53 7.70
C ASP A 8 -0.25 -13.24 8.66
N SER A 9 0.03 -12.97 9.94
CA SER A 9 -0.99 -12.64 10.95
C SER A 9 -1.82 -11.40 10.56
N PHE A 10 -1.16 -10.30 10.18
CA PHE A 10 -1.88 -9.12 9.73
C PHE A 10 -2.58 -9.32 8.38
N GLY A 11 -1.98 -10.11 7.49
CA GLY A 11 -2.54 -10.48 6.19
C GLY A 11 -3.88 -11.19 6.33
N GLN A 12 -4.01 -12.13 7.28
CA GLN A 12 -5.25 -12.83 7.59
C GLN A 12 -6.35 -11.92 8.16
N LYS A 13 -5.98 -10.89 8.92
CA LYS A 13 -6.94 -9.90 9.46
C LYS A 13 -7.42 -8.93 8.40
N CYS A 14 -6.55 -8.56 7.47
CA CYS A 14 -6.84 -7.55 6.47
C CYS A 14 -8.06 -7.95 5.63
N ILE A 15 -8.91 -7.00 5.28
CA ILE A 15 -10.05 -7.20 4.37
C ILE A 15 -9.84 -6.54 3.01
N THR A 16 -8.62 -6.06 2.73
CA THR A 16 -8.23 -5.42 1.45
C THR A 16 -9.18 -4.29 1.02
N CYS A 17 -9.73 -3.51 1.96
CA CYS A 17 -10.61 -2.38 1.61
C CYS A 17 -9.88 -1.19 0.98
N GLY A 18 -8.56 -1.05 1.23
CA GLY A 18 -7.75 0.07 0.72
C GLY A 18 -7.89 1.38 1.49
N GLY A 19 -8.84 1.49 2.43
CA GLY A 19 -9.13 2.73 3.16
C GLY A 19 -7.92 3.38 3.81
N CYS A 20 -7.06 2.56 4.42
CA CYS A 20 -5.82 3.00 5.03
C CYS A 20 -4.80 3.65 4.07
N ALA A 21 -4.88 3.35 2.76
CA ALA A 21 -4.10 4.04 1.73
C ALA A 21 -4.78 5.37 1.34
N PHE A 22 -6.09 5.36 1.14
CA PHE A 22 -6.84 6.55 0.72
C PHE A 22 -6.92 7.66 1.78
N VAL A 23 -6.93 7.32 3.08
CA VAL A 23 -6.94 8.33 4.16
C VAL A 23 -5.54 8.82 4.55
N CYS A 24 -4.48 8.19 4.01
CA CYS A 24 -3.12 8.54 4.37
C CYS A 24 -2.62 9.70 3.49
N PRO A 25 -2.27 10.86 4.06
CA PRO A 25 -1.90 12.05 3.28
C PRO A 25 -0.59 11.90 2.53
N THR A 26 0.26 10.95 2.92
CA THR A 26 1.56 10.68 2.30
C THR A 26 1.54 9.42 1.43
N CYS A 27 0.36 8.86 1.13
CA CYS A 27 0.21 7.76 0.18
C CYS A 27 -0.11 8.30 -1.21
N THR A 28 0.58 7.80 -2.22
CA THR A 28 0.56 8.34 -3.59
C THR A 28 0.28 7.25 -4.63
N CYS A 29 -0.31 6.13 -4.22
CA CYS A 29 -0.66 5.05 -5.14
C CYS A 29 -1.71 5.53 -6.15
N PHE A 30 -1.45 5.30 -7.44
CA PHE A 30 -2.38 5.61 -8.53
C PHE A 30 -2.32 4.52 -9.60
N ASN A 31 -3.37 4.45 -10.40
CA ASN A 31 -3.41 3.69 -11.64
C ASN A 31 -3.50 4.65 -12.83
N VAL A 32 -3.09 4.18 -14.00
CA VAL A 32 -3.29 4.85 -15.29
C VAL A 32 -4.07 3.91 -16.17
N TYR A 33 -5.17 4.39 -16.73
CA TYR A 33 -5.93 3.62 -17.72
C TYR A 33 -6.14 4.44 -18.99
N ASP A 34 -6.16 3.74 -20.10
CA ASP A 34 -6.47 4.27 -21.43
C ASP A 34 -7.87 3.85 -21.82
N HIS A 35 -8.71 4.82 -22.17
CA HIS A 35 -10.06 4.59 -22.68
C HIS A 35 -10.15 5.09 -24.12
N GLN A 36 -10.24 4.16 -25.05
CA GLN A 36 -10.29 4.45 -26.47
C GLN A 36 -11.74 4.68 -26.93
N PHE A 37 -12.00 5.81 -27.58
CA PHE A 37 -13.31 6.13 -28.17
C PHE A 37 -13.39 5.68 -29.65
N SER A 38 -12.30 5.87 -30.40
CA SER A 38 -12.16 5.44 -31.80
C SER A 38 -10.68 5.22 -32.16
N PRO A 39 -10.34 4.68 -33.34
CA PRO A 39 -8.94 4.60 -33.78
C PRO A 39 -8.26 5.99 -33.72
N GLY A 40 -7.13 6.09 -33.01
CA GLY A 40 -6.40 7.35 -32.83
C GLY A 40 -7.03 8.38 -31.86
N ASN A 41 -8.15 8.07 -31.20
CA ASN A 41 -8.84 8.98 -30.28
C ASN A 41 -9.20 8.28 -28.96
N GLY A 42 -8.82 8.88 -27.84
CA GLY A 42 -9.11 8.35 -26.52
C GLY A 42 -8.69 9.30 -25.41
N LEU A 43 -8.88 8.84 -24.18
CA LEU A 43 -8.49 9.51 -22.95
C LEU A 43 -7.52 8.63 -22.16
N ARG A 44 -6.37 9.19 -21.79
CA ARG A 44 -5.51 8.62 -20.74
C ARG A 44 -5.83 9.33 -19.43
N ALA A 45 -6.27 8.57 -18.42
CA ALA A 45 -6.65 9.12 -17.13
C ALA A 45 -5.81 8.50 -16.00
N ARG A 46 -5.54 9.31 -14.97
CA ARG A 46 -4.96 8.87 -13.70
C ARG A 46 -6.08 8.79 -12.67
N THR A 47 -6.16 7.67 -11.95
CA THR A 47 -7.10 7.49 -10.85
C THR A 47 -6.36 7.09 -9.58
N TRP A 48 -6.90 7.48 -8.44
CA TRP A 48 -6.44 6.94 -7.17
C TRP A 48 -6.58 5.43 -7.14
N ASP A 49 -5.57 4.76 -6.59
CA ASP A 49 -5.54 3.31 -6.47
C ASP A 49 -4.79 2.91 -5.19
N ALA A 50 -4.76 1.64 -4.84
CA ALA A 50 -4.08 1.15 -3.64
C ALA A 50 -3.20 -0.06 -3.95
N CYS A 51 -1.96 -0.03 -3.46
CA CYS A 51 -1.02 -1.17 -3.56
C CYS A 51 -1.48 -2.46 -2.85
N LEU A 52 -2.57 -2.39 -2.09
CA LEU A 52 -3.23 -3.54 -1.47
C LEU A 52 -4.07 -4.37 -2.46
N TYR A 53 -4.49 -3.78 -3.58
CA TYR A 53 -5.31 -4.48 -4.56
C TYR A 53 -4.46 -5.41 -5.42
N GLY A 54 -4.99 -6.60 -5.69
CA GLY A 54 -4.27 -7.63 -6.44
C GLY A 54 -3.83 -7.17 -7.83
N GLY A 55 -4.63 -6.32 -8.48
CA GLY A 55 -4.33 -5.75 -9.79
C GLY A 55 -3.14 -4.81 -9.81
N PHE A 56 -2.85 -4.10 -8.70
CA PHE A 56 -1.82 -3.05 -8.66
C PHE A 56 -0.41 -3.54 -9.00
N SER A 57 -0.11 -4.80 -8.67
CA SER A 57 1.20 -5.41 -8.94
C SER A 57 1.17 -6.42 -10.08
N LYS A 58 0.00 -6.63 -10.72
CA LYS A 58 -0.14 -7.67 -11.74
C LYS A 58 0.52 -7.21 -13.04
N GLU A 59 1.49 -8.00 -13.50
CA GLU A 59 2.23 -7.72 -14.71
C GLU A 59 1.44 -8.15 -15.96
N ALA A 60 1.81 -7.61 -17.13
CA ALA A 60 1.21 -7.98 -18.41
C ALA A 60 1.46 -9.45 -18.78
N SER A 61 2.52 -10.08 -18.23
CA SER A 61 2.81 -11.52 -18.34
C SER A 61 1.77 -12.39 -17.63
N GLY A 62 0.92 -11.81 -16.79
CA GLY A 62 0.01 -12.50 -15.88
C GLY A 62 0.63 -12.83 -14.52
N HIS A 63 1.94 -12.72 -14.38
CA HIS A 63 2.64 -12.90 -13.11
C HIS A 63 2.24 -11.81 -12.10
N ASN A 64 2.17 -12.18 -10.82
CA ASN A 64 1.95 -11.23 -9.74
C ASN A 64 2.98 -11.45 -8.62
N PRO A 65 4.00 -10.58 -8.48
CA PRO A 65 5.04 -10.71 -7.46
C PRO A 65 4.51 -10.52 -6.03
N ARG A 66 3.23 -10.14 -5.87
CA ARG A 66 2.53 -9.95 -4.60
C ARG A 66 1.19 -10.70 -4.62
N ALA A 67 1.26 -12.01 -4.91
CA ALA A 67 0.09 -12.86 -5.04
C ALA A 67 -0.77 -12.92 -3.75
N SER A 68 -0.14 -13.06 -2.58
CA SER A 68 -0.85 -13.14 -1.30
C SER A 68 -1.20 -11.76 -0.72
N GLN A 69 -2.21 -11.73 0.13
CA GLN A 69 -2.61 -10.53 0.85
C GLN A 69 -1.54 -10.08 1.84
N ALA A 70 -0.88 -11.02 2.53
CA ALA A 70 0.26 -10.74 3.40
C ALA A 70 1.38 -10.00 2.67
N LEU A 71 1.75 -10.45 1.46
CA LEU A 71 2.77 -9.79 0.64
C LEU A 71 2.37 -8.37 0.22
N ARG A 72 1.10 -8.16 -0.10
CA ARG A 72 0.58 -6.82 -0.45
C ARG A 72 0.54 -5.88 0.76
N LEU A 73 0.14 -6.40 1.92
CA LEU A 73 0.13 -5.64 3.18
C LEU A 73 1.55 -5.30 3.63
N LYS A 74 2.48 -6.25 3.52
CA LYS A 74 3.91 -6.02 3.72
C LYS A 74 4.42 -4.90 2.81
N ARG A 75 4.14 -4.98 1.51
CA ARG A 75 4.51 -3.91 0.54
C ARG A 75 4.02 -2.54 0.99
N ARG A 76 2.75 -2.42 1.42
CA ARG A 76 2.17 -1.15 1.89
C ARG A 76 3.02 -0.53 3.01
N HIS A 77 3.37 -1.31 4.02
CA HIS A 77 4.05 -0.81 5.20
C HIS A 77 5.56 -0.66 4.98
N GLU A 78 6.22 -1.59 4.30
CA GLU A 78 7.65 -1.47 3.97
C GLU A 78 7.90 -0.31 3.01
N HIS A 79 7.05 -0.08 2.01
CA HIS A 79 7.20 1.11 1.17
C HIS A 79 7.11 2.39 2.00
N LYS A 80 6.20 2.42 2.96
CA LYS A 80 5.98 3.56 3.84
C LYS A 80 7.12 3.82 4.82
N LEU A 81 7.71 2.75 5.35
CA LEU A 81 8.64 2.79 6.48
C LEU A 81 10.11 2.64 6.07
N LEU A 82 10.39 2.00 4.93
CA LEU A 82 11.73 1.57 4.54
C LEU A 82 12.15 2.00 3.13
N HIS A 83 11.23 1.96 2.15
CA HIS A 83 11.63 2.07 0.74
C HIS A 83 11.43 3.45 0.12
N PHE A 84 10.88 4.42 0.84
CA PHE A 84 10.94 5.80 0.38
C PHE A 84 12.40 6.28 0.37
N ASN A 85 12.80 6.98 -0.70
CA ASN A 85 14.13 7.57 -0.77
C ASN A 85 14.18 8.91 -0.01
N GLU A 86 15.37 9.41 0.30
CA GLU A 86 15.58 10.65 1.07
C GLU A 86 14.88 11.87 0.44
N ILE A 87 14.77 11.92 -0.89
CA ILE A 87 14.12 13.01 -1.62
C ILE A 87 12.60 12.95 -1.42
N ASP A 88 11.99 11.76 -1.51
CA ASP A 88 10.55 11.55 -1.36
C ASP A 88 10.05 11.97 0.03
N VAL A 89 10.90 11.81 1.05
CA VAL A 89 10.58 12.13 2.46
C VAL A 89 11.23 13.42 2.94
N GLN A 90 11.87 14.18 2.05
CA GLN A 90 12.50 15.47 2.34
C GLN A 90 13.48 15.39 3.52
N GLY A 91 14.28 14.33 3.58
CA GLY A 91 15.23 14.06 4.66
C GLY A 91 14.62 13.52 5.96
N SER A 92 13.32 13.22 5.99
CA SER A 92 12.69 12.54 7.13
C SER A 92 13.12 11.07 7.21
N LEU A 93 12.93 10.43 8.37
CA LEU A 93 13.28 9.02 8.57
C LEU A 93 12.48 8.06 7.67
N CYS A 94 11.21 8.34 7.43
CA CYS A 94 10.33 7.55 6.57
C CYS A 94 9.11 8.38 6.12
N GLY A 95 8.24 7.81 5.29
CA GLY A 95 7.04 8.49 4.80
C GLY A 95 5.87 8.50 5.78
N CYS A 96 5.98 7.86 6.94
CA CYS A 96 4.96 7.89 7.99
C CYS A 96 5.19 9.08 8.94
N VAL A 97 4.15 9.90 9.14
CA VAL A 97 4.20 11.06 10.06
C VAL A 97 3.47 10.80 11.39
N GLY A 98 3.12 9.55 11.69
CA GLY A 98 2.50 9.18 12.97
C GLY A 98 1.05 9.67 13.18
N CYS A 99 0.36 10.17 12.14
CA CYS A 99 -0.95 10.82 12.31
C CYS A 99 -2.14 9.91 12.68
N GLY A 100 -1.97 8.59 12.83
CA GLY A 100 -3.02 7.67 13.29
C GLY A 100 -4.19 7.38 12.34
N ARG A 101 -4.48 8.22 11.34
CA ARG A 101 -5.65 8.09 10.44
C ARG A 101 -5.86 6.70 9.85
N CYS A 102 -4.78 6.02 9.47
CA CYS A 102 -4.86 4.68 8.89
C CYS A 102 -5.23 3.59 9.90
N SER A 103 -4.99 3.81 11.19
CA SER A 103 -5.39 2.94 12.30
C SER A 103 -6.85 3.18 12.65
N ASP A 104 -7.26 4.45 12.77
CA ASP A 104 -8.65 4.85 13.09
C ASP A 104 -9.64 4.37 12.03
N TYR A 105 -9.29 4.53 10.74
CA TYR A 105 -10.16 4.16 9.65
C TYR A 105 -10.20 2.65 9.37
N CYS A 106 -9.26 1.87 9.90
CA CYS A 106 -9.16 0.45 9.59
C CYS A 106 -10.20 -0.35 10.39
N PRO A 107 -11.16 -1.05 9.74
CA PRO A 107 -12.21 -1.79 10.46
C PRO A 107 -11.68 -2.96 11.31
N VAL A 108 -10.44 -3.39 11.07
CA VAL A 108 -9.79 -4.51 11.77
C VAL A 108 -8.54 -4.05 12.55
N HIS A 109 -8.33 -2.73 12.69
CA HIS A 109 -7.26 -2.11 13.47
C HIS A 109 -5.85 -2.64 13.17
N ILE A 110 -5.44 -2.58 11.89
CA ILE A 110 -4.09 -2.96 11.42
C ILE A 110 -3.39 -1.79 10.69
N GLY A 111 -3.49 -0.59 11.24
CA GLY A 111 -2.83 0.58 10.71
C GLY A 111 -1.31 0.52 10.90
N THR A 112 -0.62 1.56 10.43
CA THR A 112 0.84 1.61 10.51
C THR A 112 1.34 1.66 11.96
N LEU A 113 0.57 2.23 12.90
CA LEU A 113 0.95 2.27 14.31
C LEU A 113 0.99 0.86 14.92
N GLU A 114 -0.04 0.05 14.66
CA GLU A 114 -0.11 -1.33 15.15
C GLU A 114 0.97 -2.21 14.53
N VAL A 115 1.26 -2.01 13.23
CA VAL A 115 2.32 -2.74 12.54
C VAL A 115 3.69 -2.37 13.11
N VAL A 116 3.99 -1.08 13.29
CA VAL A 116 5.29 -0.65 13.87
C VAL A 116 5.45 -1.19 15.30
N LYS A 117 4.39 -1.13 16.11
CA LYS A 117 4.41 -1.69 17.47
C LYS A 117 4.71 -3.19 17.46
N ALA A 118 4.02 -3.96 16.62
CA ALA A 118 4.23 -5.40 16.51
C ALA A 118 5.65 -5.76 16.04
N ILE A 119 6.25 -4.96 15.15
CA ILE A 119 7.63 -5.16 14.68
C ILE A 119 8.65 -4.79 15.77
N ALA A 120 8.36 -3.78 16.61
CA ALA A 120 9.25 -3.38 17.70
C ALA A 120 9.21 -4.37 18.88
N GLU A 121 8.10 -5.08 19.07
CA GLU A 121 7.89 -6.06 20.13
C GLU A 121 8.28 -7.50 19.72
N SER A 122 8.60 -7.73 18.44
CA SER A 122 9.05 -9.01 17.89
C SER A 122 10.56 -9.17 17.89
#